data_AF-A0A7V0P5S5-F1
#
_entry.id   AF-A0A7V0P5S5-F1
#
_cell.length_a   1.000
_cell.length_b   1.000
_cell.length_c   1.000
_cell.angle_alpha   90.00
_cell.angle_beta   90.00
_cell.angle_gamma   90.00
#
_symmetry.space_group_name_H-M   'P 1'
#
loop_
_entity.id
_entity.type
_entity.pdbx_description
1 polymer ?
#
loop_
_entity_poly.entity_id
_entity_poly.type
_entity_poly.pdbx_seq_one_letter_code
_entity_poly.pdbx_strand_id
1 'polypeptide(L)'
;MPRRARVRIYSLFFGLILTLFLLIPATSHATTAPEYIDTGEGQLFSETVNGALQAHDTFANAHADYPDDPVINAYLALTRLLKLGLTDDSGALTDLLSKFGIRRSGDSLDTLGFEPDLIDGEHFTVPETAPSGETVRAFLADTLLPAINDSIEENLDTTLSGLSGWTADTDKHN
;
A
#
# COMPACT_ATOMS: atom_id res chain seq x y z
N MET A 1 31.57 26.14 -49.39
CA MET A 1 31.73 26.27 -47.92
C MET A 1 32.65 25.18 -47.39
N PRO A 2 33.71 25.51 -46.64
CA PRO A 2 34.68 24.52 -46.15
C PRO A 2 34.04 23.59 -45.11
N ARG A 3 34.33 22.28 -45.22
CA ARG A 3 33.76 21.18 -44.41
C ARG A 3 33.86 21.43 -42.88
N ARG A 4 34.86 22.20 -42.45
CA ARG A 4 35.09 22.61 -41.04
C ARG A 4 34.07 23.63 -40.51
N ALA A 5 33.47 24.46 -41.38
CA ALA A 5 32.46 25.45 -40.99
C ALA A 5 31.09 24.80 -40.70
N ARG A 6 30.73 23.73 -41.45
CA ARG A 6 29.47 23.00 -41.23
C ARG A 6 29.44 22.30 -39.87
N VAL A 7 30.53 21.62 -39.50
CA VAL A 7 30.65 20.93 -38.21
C VAL A 7 30.51 21.89 -37.03
N ARG A 8 31.10 23.10 -37.12
CA ARG A 8 31.01 24.13 -36.07
C ARG A 8 29.59 24.70 -35.89
N ILE A 9 28.84 24.81 -36.98
CA ILE A 9 27.44 25.28 -36.93
C ILE A 9 26.54 24.21 -36.31
N TYR A 10 26.71 22.94 -36.68
CA TYR A 10 25.96 21.84 -36.07
C TYR A 10 26.28 21.67 -34.58
N SER A 11 27.53 21.86 -34.16
CA SER A 11 27.88 21.81 -32.73
C SER A 11 27.29 22.97 -31.93
N LEU A 12 27.18 24.17 -32.52
CA LEU A 12 26.52 25.31 -31.87
C LEU A 12 25.00 25.12 -31.78
N PHE A 13 24.37 24.60 -32.84
CA PHE A 13 22.95 24.24 -32.82
C PHE A 13 22.65 23.13 -31.81
N PHE A 14 23.49 22.11 -31.74
CA PHE A 14 23.34 21.02 -30.77
C PHE A 14 23.51 21.51 -29.33
N GLY A 15 24.49 22.38 -29.07
CA GLY A 15 24.64 23.03 -27.77
C GLY A 15 23.43 23.87 -27.38
N LEU A 16 22.87 24.64 -28.32
CA LEU A 16 21.67 25.47 -28.10
C LEU A 16 20.43 24.62 -27.77
N ILE A 17 20.22 23.53 -28.50
CA ILE A 17 19.08 22.60 -28.27
C ILE A 17 19.22 21.89 -26.93
N LEU A 18 20.44 21.48 -26.55
CA LEU A 18 20.70 20.85 -25.26
C LEU A 18 20.43 21.81 -24.09
N THR A 19 20.84 23.08 -24.19
CA THR A 19 20.48 24.09 -23.20
C THR A 19 18.98 24.35 -23.14
N LEU A 20 18.27 24.32 -24.28
CA LEU A 20 16.83 24.51 -24.31
C LEU A 20 16.09 23.36 -23.59
N PHE A 21 16.58 22.13 -23.69
CA PHE A 21 16.04 20.97 -22.99
C PHE A 21 16.27 21.02 -21.47
N LEU A 22 17.36 21.65 -21.01
CA LEU A 22 17.68 21.83 -19.59
C LEU A 22 16.92 23.01 -18.94
N LEU A 23 16.30 23.87 -19.74
CA LEU A 23 15.49 25.01 -19.28
C LEU A 23 13.99 24.70 -19.19
N ILE A 24 13.56 23.48 -19.53
CA ILE A 24 12.18 23.05 -19.28
C ILE A 24 12.10 22.70 -17.79
N PRO A 25 11.40 23.51 -16.95
CA PRO A 25 11.15 23.10 -15.58
C PRO A 25 10.38 21.78 -15.62
N ALA A 26 10.86 20.78 -14.90
CA ALA A 26 10.06 19.59 -14.65
C ALA A 26 8.80 20.06 -13.90
N THR A 27 7.67 20.12 -14.60
CA THR A 27 6.38 20.31 -13.95
C THR A 27 6.07 19.02 -13.22
N SER A 28 6.47 18.92 -11.95
CA SER A 28 5.97 17.91 -11.05
C SER A 28 4.50 18.23 -10.80
N HIS A 29 3.59 17.47 -11.45
CA HIS A 29 2.18 17.47 -11.10
C HIS A 29 2.08 16.86 -9.69
N ALA A 30 1.63 17.65 -8.72
CA ALA A 30 1.36 17.14 -7.39
C ALA A 30 0.06 16.33 -7.44
N THR A 31 0.14 15.05 -7.09
CA THR A 31 -1.04 14.19 -7.00
C THR A 31 -2.00 14.75 -5.96
N THR A 32 -3.27 14.91 -6.33
CA THR A 32 -4.28 15.45 -5.43
C THR A 32 -4.88 14.35 -4.53
N ALA A 33 -5.49 14.73 -3.40
CA ALA A 33 -6.17 13.77 -2.52
C ALA A 33 -7.23 12.92 -3.27
N PRO A 34 -8.11 13.48 -4.12
CA PRO A 34 -9.02 12.68 -4.93
C PRO A 34 -8.31 11.67 -5.86
N GLU A 35 -7.21 12.07 -6.50
CA GLU A 35 -6.45 11.16 -7.37
C GLU A 35 -5.84 9.97 -6.59
N TYR A 36 -5.37 10.21 -5.36
CA TYR A 36 -4.93 9.14 -4.46
C TYR A 36 -6.07 8.21 -4.06
N ILE A 37 -7.23 8.78 -3.69
CA ILE A 37 -8.42 8.01 -3.31
C ILE A 37 -8.88 7.13 -4.47
N ASP A 38 -9.08 7.70 -5.66
CA ASP A 38 -9.54 6.97 -6.84
C ASP A 38 -8.56 5.83 -7.21
N THR A 39 -7.25 6.10 -7.13
CA THR A 39 -6.21 5.11 -7.40
C THR A 39 -6.22 3.99 -6.36
N GLY A 40 -6.28 4.35 -5.07
CA GLY A 40 -6.29 3.40 -3.96
C GLY A 40 -7.55 2.53 -3.92
N GLU A 41 -8.72 3.12 -4.18
CA GLU A 41 -9.99 2.40 -4.32
C GLU A 41 -9.94 1.42 -5.51
N GLY A 42 -9.45 1.87 -6.67
CA GLY A 42 -9.28 1.02 -7.84
C GLY A 42 -8.38 -0.19 -7.57
N GLN A 43 -7.34 -0.02 -6.77
CA GLN A 43 -6.46 -1.12 -6.34
C GLN A 43 -7.16 -2.04 -5.32
N LEU A 44 -7.78 -1.46 -4.28
CA LEU A 44 -8.42 -2.19 -3.18
C LEU A 44 -9.56 -3.07 -3.70
N PHE A 45 -10.37 -2.54 -4.60
CA PHE A 45 -11.53 -3.21 -5.18
C PHE A 45 -11.21 -3.92 -6.51
N SER A 46 -9.93 -4.14 -6.82
CA SER A 46 -9.54 -4.99 -7.94
C SER A 46 -9.78 -6.49 -7.69
N GLU A 47 -10.26 -6.85 -6.49
CA GLU A 47 -10.51 -8.22 -6.03
C GLU A 47 -9.24 -9.09 -5.98
N THR A 48 -8.06 -8.48 -6.04
CA THR A 48 -6.77 -9.19 -5.94
C THR A 48 -6.06 -8.91 -4.62
N VAL A 49 -5.32 -9.91 -4.13
CA VAL A 49 -4.44 -9.75 -2.97
C VAL A 49 -3.40 -8.65 -3.24
N ASN A 50 -2.79 -8.67 -4.41
CA ASN A 50 -1.81 -7.65 -4.80
C ASN A 50 -2.44 -6.25 -4.85
N GLY A 51 -3.68 -6.13 -5.31
CA GLY A 51 -4.42 -4.87 -5.29
C GLY A 51 -4.65 -4.35 -3.88
N ALA A 52 -5.04 -5.20 -2.93
CA ALA A 52 -5.18 -4.82 -1.53
C ALA A 52 -3.84 -4.35 -0.91
N LEU A 53 -2.72 -5.01 -1.25
CA LEU A 53 -1.39 -4.61 -0.81
C LEU A 53 -0.96 -3.27 -1.43
N GLN A 54 -1.18 -3.08 -2.73
CA GLN A 54 -0.89 -1.82 -3.42
C GLN A 54 -1.75 -0.66 -2.89
N ALA A 55 -3.01 -0.92 -2.57
CA ALA A 55 -3.90 0.08 -1.98
C ALA A 55 -3.34 0.61 -0.67
N HIS A 56 -2.83 -0.28 0.21
CA HIS A 56 -2.16 0.16 1.43
C HIS A 56 -1.01 1.12 1.15
N ASP A 57 -0.12 0.78 0.21
CA ASP A 57 1.03 1.63 -0.11
C ASP A 57 0.57 2.98 -0.70
N THR A 58 -0.48 2.99 -1.52
CA THR A 58 -1.10 4.23 -2.03
C THR A 58 -1.64 5.10 -0.91
N PHE A 59 -2.43 4.54 0.02
CA PHE A 59 -2.99 5.32 1.13
C PHE A 59 -1.94 5.74 2.16
N ALA A 60 -0.88 4.94 2.37
CA ALA A 60 0.24 5.33 3.22
C ALA A 60 1.01 6.52 2.64
N ASN A 61 1.23 6.54 1.33
CA ASN A 61 1.82 7.68 0.64
C ASN A 61 0.88 8.90 0.68
N ALA A 62 -0.42 8.70 0.42
CA ALA A 62 -1.41 9.76 0.46
C ALA A 62 -1.51 10.40 1.86
N HIS A 63 -1.42 9.62 2.93
CA HIS A 63 -1.41 10.11 4.30
C HIS A 63 -0.20 10.99 4.63
N ALA A 64 0.94 10.79 3.98
CA ALA A 64 2.10 11.67 4.13
C ALA A 64 1.82 13.09 3.58
N ASP A 65 1.04 13.19 2.51
CA ASP A 65 0.66 14.45 1.87
C ASP A 65 -0.63 15.06 2.47
N TYR A 66 -1.53 14.22 2.98
CA TYR A 66 -2.87 14.56 3.45
C TYR A 66 -3.23 13.85 4.78
N PRO A 67 -2.52 14.16 5.88
CA PRO A 67 -2.66 13.45 7.15
C PRO A 67 -4.03 13.65 7.83
N ASP A 68 -4.71 14.76 7.55
CA ASP A 68 -6.01 15.10 8.17
C ASP A 68 -7.21 14.70 7.29
N ASP A 69 -6.98 14.06 6.13
CA ASP A 69 -8.08 13.68 5.23
C ASP A 69 -8.83 12.46 5.79
N PRO A 70 -10.15 12.58 6.08
CA PRO A 70 -10.90 11.53 6.76
C PRO A 70 -11.06 10.26 5.92
N VAL A 71 -11.06 10.37 4.59
CA VAL A 71 -11.25 9.24 3.67
C VAL A 71 -9.94 8.46 3.54
N ILE A 72 -8.82 9.17 3.33
CA ILE A 72 -7.48 8.56 3.29
C ILE A 72 -7.19 7.83 4.60
N ASN A 73 -7.49 8.45 5.75
CA ASN A 73 -7.34 7.82 7.06
C ASN A 73 -8.19 6.55 7.19
N ALA A 74 -9.47 6.60 6.82
CA ALA A 74 -10.34 5.43 6.92
C ALA A 74 -9.82 4.26 6.07
N TYR A 75 -9.39 4.53 4.83
CA TYR A 75 -8.83 3.50 3.96
C TYR A 75 -7.47 2.99 4.44
N LEU A 76 -6.60 3.85 4.97
CA LEU A 76 -5.32 3.43 5.52
C LEU A 76 -5.52 2.50 6.73
N ALA A 77 -6.46 2.83 7.61
CA ALA A 77 -6.80 2.01 8.77
C ALA A 77 -7.21 0.58 8.37
N LEU A 78 -8.09 0.46 7.36
CA LEU A 78 -8.55 -0.83 6.83
C LEU A 78 -7.40 -1.59 6.14
N THR A 79 -6.71 -0.92 5.23
CA THR A 79 -5.68 -1.55 4.40
C THR A 79 -4.44 -1.95 5.20
N ARG A 80 -4.15 -1.30 6.34
CA ARG A 80 -3.12 -1.75 7.29
C ARG A 80 -3.39 -3.16 7.80
N LEU A 81 -4.64 -3.46 8.17
CA LEU A 81 -5.04 -4.79 8.64
C LEU A 81 -5.01 -5.82 7.51
N LEU A 82 -5.45 -5.43 6.32
CA LEU A 82 -5.34 -6.28 5.13
C LEU A 82 -3.88 -6.60 4.80
N LYS A 83 -2.98 -5.61 4.84
CA LYS A 83 -1.54 -5.82 4.61
C LYS A 83 -0.95 -6.78 5.64
N LEU A 84 -1.26 -6.60 6.93
CA LEU A 84 -0.81 -7.50 7.99
C LEU A 84 -1.30 -8.95 7.77
N GLY A 85 -2.53 -9.11 7.28
CA GLY A 85 -3.14 -10.40 6.99
C GLY A 85 -2.58 -11.09 5.75
N LEU A 86 -2.33 -10.32 4.69
CA LEU A 86 -2.15 -10.83 3.34
C LEU A 86 -0.72 -10.82 2.84
N THR A 87 0.18 -10.04 3.45
CA THR A 87 1.59 -10.06 3.02
C THR A 87 2.25 -11.36 3.46
N ASP A 88 3.12 -11.88 2.59
CA ASP A 88 3.93 -13.06 2.84
C ASP A 88 5.29 -12.69 3.49
N ASP A 89 5.47 -11.43 3.89
CA ASP A 89 6.68 -10.94 4.56
C ASP A 89 6.86 -11.52 5.97
N SER A 90 8.12 -11.63 6.39
CA SER A 90 8.46 -12.08 7.75
C SER A 90 7.82 -11.18 8.79
N GLY A 91 7.12 -11.78 9.75
CA GLY A 91 6.43 -11.06 10.82
C GLY A 91 4.97 -10.70 10.50
N ALA A 92 4.43 -11.07 9.34
CA ALA A 92 3.01 -10.96 9.04
C ALA A 92 2.20 -12.17 9.52
N LEU A 93 0.87 -12.07 9.46
CA LEU A 93 -0.01 -13.17 9.84
C LEU A 93 0.20 -14.40 8.94
N THR A 94 0.34 -14.20 7.63
CA THR A 94 0.56 -15.33 6.70
C THR A 94 1.90 -16.03 6.96
N ASP A 95 2.96 -15.30 7.31
CA ASP A 95 4.23 -15.89 7.77
C ASP A 95 4.04 -16.72 9.05
N LEU A 96 3.33 -16.19 10.05
CA LEU A 96 3.03 -16.94 11.28
C LEU A 96 2.26 -18.24 10.99
N LEU A 97 1.20 -18.16 10.17
CA LEU A 97 0.37 -19.30 9.78
C LEU A 97 1.16 -20.36 9.01
N SER A 98 2.07 -19.93 8.12
CA SER A 98 2.93 -20.83 7.36
C SER A 98 3.79 -21.72 8.26
N LYS A 99 4.24 -21.20 9.42
CA LYS A 99 5.04 -21.96 10.38
C LYS A 99 4.24 -23.05 11.10
N PHE A 100 2.92 -22.88 11.19
CA PHE A 100 1.98 -23.93 11.63
C PHE A 100 1.56 -24.88 10.50
N GLY A 101 2.12 -24.73 9.30
CA GLY A 101 1.75 -25.55 8.14
C GLY A 101 0.44 -25.11 7.49
N ILE A 102 -0.04 -23.89 7.76
CA ILE A 102 -1.22 -23.33 7.10
C ILE A 102 -0.74 -22.43 5.97
N ARG A 103 -1.08 -22.79 4.74
CA ARG A 103 -0.65 -22.05 3.54
C ARG A 103 -1.78 -21.20 3.01
N ARG A 104 -1.43 -19.98 2.61
CA ARG A 104 -2.30 -19.14 1.81
C ARG A 104 -2.29 -19.64 0.37
N SER A 105 -3.47 -19.79 -0.21
CA SER A 105 -3.67 -20.10 -1.63
C SER A 105 -4.57 -19.04 -2.27
N GLY A 106 -4.53 -18.95 -3.60
CA GLY A 106 -5.27 -17.93 -4.35
C GLY A 106 -4.58 -16.57 -4.39
N ASP A 107 -4.82 -15.84 -5.47
CA ASP A 107 -4.34 -14.48 -5.72
C ASP A 107 -5.48 -13.45 -5.77
N SER A 108 -6.73 -13.93 -5.78
CA SER A 108 -7.95 -13.12 -5.67
C SER A 108 -8.67 -13.33 -4.34
N LEU A 109 -9.48 -12.36 -3.91
CA LEU A 109 -10.30 -12.48 -2.70
C LEU A 109 -11.29 -13.64 -2.77
N ASP A 110 -11.78 -13.95 -3.98
CA ASP A 110 -12.73 -15.05 -4.23
C ASP A 110 -12.08 -16.43 -4.16
N THR A 111 -10.77 -16.51 -4.43
CA THR A 111 -10.00 -17.76 -4.40
C THR A 111 -9.10 -17.86 -3.19
N LEU A 112 -9.08 -16.83 -2.34
CA LEU A 112 -8.22 -16.74 -1.18
C LEU A 112 -8.59 -17.83 -0.17
N GLY A 113 -7.67 -18.77 0.02
CA GLY A 113 -7.80 -19.86 0.98
C GLY A 113 -6.67 -19.84 2.00
N PHE A 114 -6.97 -20.33 3.20
CA PHE A 114 -5.96 -20.71 4.18
C PHE A 114 -6.16 -22.18 4.52
N GLU A 115 -5.24 -23.01 4.04
CA GLU A 115 -5.39 -24.45 4.08
C GLU A 115 -4.26 -25.08 4.89
N PRO A 116 -4.57 -25.94 5.87
CA PRO A 116 -3.56 -26.71 6.55
C PRO A 116 -2.95 -27.77 5.62
N ASP A 117 -1.65 -28.04 5.79
CA ASP A 117 -1.00 -29.20 5.21
C ASP A 117 -1.57 -30.47 5.89
N LEU A 118 -2.31 -31.27 5.12
CA LEU A 118 -2.93 -32.52 5.59
C LEU A 118 -2.10 -33.75 5.20
N ILE A 119 -1.89 -34.67 6.14
CA ILE A 119 -1.39 -36.02 5.86
C ILE A 119 -2.56 -36.86 5.36
N ASP A 120 -2.36 -37.51 4.21
CA ASP A 120 -3.34 -38.37 3.52
C ASP A 120 -4.70 -37.71 3.25
N GLY A 121 -4.76 -36.37 3.28
CA GLY A 121 -5.99 -35.59 3.09
C GLY A 121 -6.99 -35.63 4.25
N GLU A 122 -6.65 -36.29 5.37
CA GLU A 122 -7.57 -36.51 6.49
C GLU A 122 -7.07 -35.97 7.83
N HIS A 123 -5.76 -35.88 8.03
CA HIS A 123 -5.18 -35.54 9.32
C HIS A 123 -4.28 -34.31 9.24
N PHE A 124 -4.63 -33.28 10.01
CA PHE A 124 -3.73 -32.16 10.24
C PHE A 124 -2.62 -32.58 11.20
N THR A 125 -1.37 -32.33 10.82
CA THR A 125 -0.22 -32.47 11.70
C THR A 125 0.48 -31.15 11.85
N VAL A 126 0.65 -30.71 13.09
CA VAL A 126 1.43 -29.52 13.42
C VAL A 126 2.90 -29.80 13.08
N PRO A 127 3.54 -28.98 12.20
CA PRO A 127 4.95 -29.15 11.87
C PRO A 127 5.87 -28.98 13.08
N GLU A 128 7.04 -29.61 13.06
CA GLU A 128 8.08 -29.37 14.08
C GLU A 128 8.59 -27.93 14.09
N THR A 129 8.39 -27.20 12.99
CA THR A 129 8.68 -25.76 12.86
C THR A 129 7.64 -24.86 13.51
N ALA A 130 6.57 -25.43 14.10
CA ALA A 130 5.51 -24.66 14.71
C ALA A 130 6.06 -23.79 15.85
N PRO A 131 5.74 -22.49 15.84
CA PRO A 131 6.27 -21.56 16.82
C PRO A 131 5.66 -21.83 18.20
N SER A 132 6.41 -21.47 19.24
CA SER A 132 5.93 -21.61 20.61
C SER A 132 4.77 -20.67 20.91
N GLY A 133 3.98 -20.99 21.94
CA GLY A 133 2.93 -20.08 22.42
C GLY A 133 3.46 -18.71 22.85
N GLU A 134 4.72 -18.63 23.30
CA GLU A 134 5.38 -17.34 23.58
C GLU A 134 5.59 -16.52 22.31
N THR A 135 5.97 -17.18 21.21
CA THR A 135 6.13 -16.52 19.91
C THR A 135 4.80 -15.99 19.40
N VAL A 136 3.71 -16.76 19.56
CA VAL A 136 2.36 -16.31 19.21
C VAL A 136 1.95 -15.11 20.07
N ARG A 137 2.21 -15.16 21.38
CA ARG A 137 1.91 -14.04 22.28
C ARG A 137 2.69 -12.78 21.90
N ALA A 138 3.98 -12.92 21.58
CA ALA A 138 4.81 -11.82 21.11
C ALA A 138 4.27 -11.23 19.80
N PHE A 139 3.89 -12.04 18.82
CA PHE A 139 3.23 -11.55 17.61
C PHE A 139 1.95 -10.75 17.92
N LEU A 140 1.11 -11.25 18.83
CA LEU A 140 -0.12 -10.53 19.22
C LEU A 140 0.19 -9.18 19.88
N ALA A 141 1.18 -9.13 20.76
CA ALA A 141 1.52 -7.94 21.54
C ALA A 141 2.34 -6.91 20.74
N ASP A 142 3.26 -7.37 19.90
CA ASP A 142 4.27 -6.53 19.25
C ASP A 142 3.94 -6.25 17.79
N THR A 143 2.96 -6.94 17.19
CA THR A 143 2.60 -6.77 15.78
C THR A 143 1.11 -6.52 15.60
N LEU A 144 0.25 -7.43 16.05
CA LEU A 144 -1.20 -7.30 15.81
C LEU A 144 -1.80 -6.13 16.59
N LEU A 145 -1.54 -6.06 17.89
CA LEU A 145 -2.11 -5.02 18.74
C LEU A 145 -1.63 -3.61 18.34
N PRO A 146 -0.33 -3.38 18.04
CA PRO A 146 0.12 -2.10 17.49
C PRO A 146 -0.58 -1.76 16.17
N ALA A 147 -0.69 -2.71 15.21
CA ALA A 147 -1.37 -2.43 13.95
C ALA A 147 -2.86 -2.04 14.14
N ILE A 148 -3.55 -2.65 15.10
CA ILE A 148 -4.92 -2.28 15.47
C ILE A 148 -4.94 -0.88 16.10
N ASN A 149 -4.04 -0.62 17.05
CA ASN A 149 -3.97 0.67 17.73
C ASN A 149 -3.66 1.79 16.73
N ASP A 150 -2.69 1.62 15.83
CA ASP A 150 -2.36 2.60 14.79
C ASP A 150 -3.57 2.84 13.87
N SER A 151 -4.31 1.79 13.51
CA SER A 151 -5.54 1.94 12.72
C SER A 151 -6.62 2.73 13.46
N ILE A 152 -6.72 2.62 14.79
CA ILE A 152 -7.70 3.35 15.57
C ILE A 152 -7.22 4.77 15.86
N GLU A 153 -6.11 4.90 16.57
CA GLU A 153 -5.64 6.15 17.17
C GLU A 153 -5.08 7.11 16.12
N GLU A 154 -4.30 6.63 15.16
CA GLU A 154 -3.69 7.51 14.15
C GLU A 154 -4.67 7.88 13.05
N ASN A 155 -5.61 6.97 12.72
CA ASN A 155 -6.45 7.13 11.54
C ASN A 155 -7.94 7.28 11.86
N LEU A 156 -8.59 6.31 12.52
CA LEU A 156 -10.05 6.38 12.71
C LEU A 156 -10.49 7.47 13.70
N ASP A 157 -9.75 7.70 14.77
CA ASP A 157 -10.02 8.78 15.72
C ASP A 157 -9.84 10.16 15.05
N THR A 158 -8.85 10.28 14.16
CA THR A 158 -8.65 11.46 13.30
C THR A 158 -9.85 11.66 12.36
N THR A 159 -10.33 10.60 11.71
CA THR A 159 -11.55 10.63 10.89
C THR A 159 -12.77 11.09 11.69
N LEU A 160 -13.02 10.53 12.88
CA LEU A 160 -14.16 10.89 13.72
C LEU A 160 -14.09 12.34 14.21
N SER A 161 -12.89 12.80 14.57
CA SER A 161 -12.64 14.18 14.97
C SER A 161 -12.89 15.15 13.81
N GLY A 162 -12.42 14.82 12.61
CA GLY A 162 -12.69 15.60 11.39
C GLY A 162 -14.17 15.64 11.01
N LEU A 163 -14.89 14.53 11.17
CA LEU A 163 -16.33 14.43 10.91
C LEU A 163 -17.16 15.25 11.91
N SER A 164 -16.70 15.43 13.15
CA SER A 164 -17.39 16.29 14.14
C SER A 164 -17.38 17.78 13.76
N GLY A 165 -16.45 18.20 12.90
CA GLY A 165 -16.42 19.52 12.26
C GLY A 165 -17.11 19.56 10.89
N TRP A 166 -17.51 18.42 10.35
CA TRP A 166 -18.19 18.31 9.06
C TRP A 166 -19.69 18.59 9.25
N THR A 167 -20.05 19.87 9.24
CA THR A 167 -21.43 20.24 8.90
C THR A 167 -21.67 19.83 7.45
N ALA A 168 -22.69 19.01 7.21
CA ALA A 168 -23.10 18.47 5.92
C ALA A 168 -23.55 19.55 4.92
N ASP A 169 -22.65 20.46 4.58
CA ASP A 169 -22.80 21.49 3.56
C ASP A 169 -21.46 21.58 2.83
N THR A 170 -21.17 20.56 2.04
CA THR A 170 -20.30 20.69 0.89
C THR A 170 -20.74 19.61 -0.09
N ASP A 171 -21.43 20.12 -1.10
CA ASP A 171 -21.81 19.43 -2.30
C ASP A 171 -20.73 18.45 -2.78
N LYS A 172 -21.24 17.28 -3.21
CA LYS A 172 -20.69 16.42 -4.25
C LYS A 172 -19.64 17.17 -5.08
N HIS A 173 -18.44 16.59 -5.15
CA HIS A 173 -17.49 16.75 -6.26
C HIS A 173 -17.47 18.14 -6.92
N ASN A 174 -16.45 18.95 -6.66
CA ASN A 174 -16.07 19.92 -7.68
C ASN A 174 -15.76 19.18 -8.99
#